data_AF-A0A6A5VPD6-F1
#
_entry.id   AF-A0A6A5VPD6-F1
#
_cell.length_a   1.000
_cell.length_b   1.000
_cell.length_c   1.000
_cell.angle_alpha   90.00
_cell.angle_beta   90.00
_cell.angle_gamma   90.00
#
_symmetry.space_group_name_H-M   'P 1'
#
loop_
_entity.id
_entity.type
_entity.pdbx_description
1 polymer ?
#
loop_
_entity_poly.entity_id
_entity_poly.type
_entity_poly.pdbx_seq_one_letter_code
_entity_poly.pdbx_strand_id
1 'polypeptide(L)'
;MSPKRKATEQPTGAAVELKKPRVINDGRSSTLIPVGERKVAKKGAREPELLRMLCQDKVSGEKKELHFKKLVHADIDWYNKDHIDKINAWRNQIYGRAGIKQKTVTMWTKDEEAYVELYWQLLVAEANKRGILMPKPKVIREDFNNFFKGTRGSGPFTSKMARLTKGLKPYLEGKLLGHRGDSYYPKITQDMVSEYRALKDDLVKLGCKDDKVIPWNEVEDETNTEAHVLRCRAWLSSLPDLNDVQMKEPKEEEEDATLVGFEELDKELLELATGKLASPSKVRADSVAPAAGAVGHDSEITLVGEEVIVEKAQGTDCVTAEASDEGAQAECLPDSDQEAAETLLAFYGS
;
A
#
# COMPACT_ATOMS: atom_id res chain seq x y z
N MET A 1 -34.02 31.25 44.94
CA MET A 1 -33.84 32.37 44.00
C MET A 1 -32.66 32.02 43.10
N SER A 2 -32.92 31.43 41.93
CA SER A 2 -31.87 30.91 41.04
C SER A 2 -31.33 32.03 40.12
N PRO A 3 -30.01 32.17 39.95
CA PRO A 3 -29.43 33.24 39.15
C PRO A 3 -29.68 33.02 37.65
N LYS A 4 -30.34 34.01 37.03
CA LYS A 4 -30.53 34.15 35.57
C LYS A 4 -29.18 34.20 34.87
N ARG A 5 -28.89 33.22 34.00
CA ARG A 5 -27.74 33.26 33.09
C ARG A 5 -28.02 34.26 31.96
N LYS A 6 -27.11 35.22 31.77
CA LYS A 6 -27.09 36.17 30.64
C LYS A 6 -26.79 35.40 29.35
N ALA A 7 -27.65 35.58 28.36
CA ALA A 7 -27.39 35.15 26.98
C ALA A 7 -26.16 35.90 26.46
N THR A 8 -25.15 35.14 26.02
CA THR A 8 -23.99 35.67 25.29
C THR A 8 -24.37 35.67 23.83
N GLU A 9 -24.54 36.87 23.27
CA GLU A 9 -24.81 37.10 21.86
C GLU A 9 -23.63 36.59 21.02
N GLN A 10 -23.89 35.61 20.16
CA GLN A 10 -22.93 35.16 19.15
C GLN A 10 -22.81 36.24 18.07
N PRO A 11 -21.58 36.61 17.65
CA PRO A 11 -21.40 37.49 16.51
C PRO A 11 -21.83 36.78 15.22
N THR A 12 -23.00 37.16 14.73
CA THR A 12 -23.47 36.92 13.36
C THR A 12 -22.62 37.74 12.39
N GLY A 13 -22.02 37.07 11.39
CA GLY A 13 -21.48 37.76 10.21
C GLY A 13 -20.00 37.55 9.92
N ALA A 14 -19.47 36.34 10.06
CA ALA A 14 -18.28 35.97 9.27
C ALA A 14 -18.73 35.76 7.82
N ALA A 15 -18.45 36.75 6.97
CA ALA A 15 -18.65 36.67 5.53
C ALA A 15 -18.03 35.36 5.01
N VAL A 16 -18.88 34.47 4.50
CA VAL A 16 -18.46 33.26 3.82
C VAL A 16 -17.73 33.71 2.56
N GLU A 17 -16.40 33.81 2.63
CA GLU A 17 -15.57 33.93 1.43
C GLU A 17 -15.89 32.75 0.53
N LEU A 18 -16.65 33.03 -0.52
CA LEU A 18 -16.89 32.13 -1.64
C LEU A 18 -15.51 31.71 -2.16
N LYS A 19 -15.09 30.51 -1.76
CA LYS A 19 -13.89 29.86 -2.28
C LYS A 19 -13.99 29.89 -3.79
N LYS A 20 -13.15 30.72 -4.42
CA LYS A 20 -13.06 30.82 -5.88
C LYS A 20 -13.06 29.40 -6.44
N PRO A 21 -13.92 29.08 -7.42
CA PRO A 21 -13.95 27.75 -8.01
C PRO A 21 -12.52 27.41 -8.43
N ARG A 22 -11.99 26.30 -7.92
CA ARG A 22 -10.71 25.76 -8.38
C ARG A 22 -10.86 25.58 -9.88
N VAL A 23 -10.17 26.41 -10.65
CA VAL A 23 -10.03 26.22 -12.09
C VAL A 23 -9.46 24.82 -12.27
N ILE A 24 -10.32 23.89 -12.68
CA ILE A 24 -9.92 22.56 -13.08
C ILE A 24 -9.12 22.79 -14.35
N ASN A 25 -7.79 22.73 -14.26
CA ASN A 25 -6.94 22.81 -15.44
C ASN A 25 -7.34 21.65 -16.37
N ASP A 26 -8.02 21.99 -17.46
CA ASP A 26 -8.45 21.09 -18.51
C ASP A 26 -7.24 20.35 -19.09
N GLY A 27 -7.00 19.12 -18.64
CA GLY A 27 -6.34 18.05 -19.38
C GLY A 27 -4.93 18.26 -19.95
N ARG A 28 -4.29 19.42 -19.80
CA ARG A 28 -2.93 19.69 -20.28
C ARG A 28 -1.94 19.02 -19.33
N SER A 29 -1.88 17.69 -19.38
CA SER A 29 -0.75 16.93 -18.85
C SER A 29 0.51 17.55 -19.43
N SER A 30 1.44 17.96 -18.57
CA SER A 30 2.74 18.46 -19.00
C SER A 30 3.34 17.47 -19.99
N THR A 31 3.73 17.97 -21.16
CA THR A 31 4.33 17.15 -22.22
C THR A 31 5.70 16.62 -21.81
N LEU A 32 6.34 17.17 -20.77
CA LEU A 32 7.67 16.77 -20.35
C LEU A 32 7.63 15.55 -19.40
N ILE A 33 8.35 14.49 -19.79
CA ILE A 33 8.52 13.23 -19.05
C ILE A 33 9.97 13.14 -18.57
N PRO A 34 10.26 13.12 -17.25
CA PRO A 34 11.61 12.90 -16.74
C PRO A 34 12.27 11.64 -17.28
N VAL A 35 13.53 11.75 -17.70
CA VAL A 35 14.36 10.65 -18.19
C VAL A 35 15.33 10.23 -17.09
N GLY A 36 15.40 8.91 -16.84
CA GLY A 36 16.29 8.31 -15.85
C GLY A 36 15.61 7.97 -14.52
N GLU A 37 16.35 7.28 -13.66
CA GLU A 37 15.86 6.82 -12.37
C GLU A 37 15.56 7.97 -11.42
N ARG A 38 14.52 7.79 -10.60
CA ARG A 38 14.15 8.78 -9.60
C ARG A 38 15.12 8.74 -8.42
N LYS A 39 16.11 9.62 -8.46
CA LYS A 39 16.99 9.90 -7.32
C LYS A 39 16.37 10.94 -6.37
N VAL A 40 16.51 10.70 -5.07
CA VAL A 40 16.07 11.59 -3.98
C VAL A 40 17.31 12.18 -3.32
N ALA A 41 17.34 13.50 -3.13
CA ALA A 41 18.43 14.16 -2.43
C ALA A 41 18.44 13.74 -0.95
N LYS A 42 19.60 13.28 -0.48
CA LYS A 42 19.83 12.90 0.92
C LYS A 42 20.63 13.99 1.63
N LYS A 43 20.31 14.24 2.90
CA LYS A 43 21.06 15.17 3.76
C LYS A 43 22.51 14.71 3.88
N GLY A 44 23.46 15.61 3.64
CA GLY A 44 24.90 15.37 3.72
C GLY A 44 25.56 14.80 2.45
N ALA A 45 24.78 14.30 1.48
CA ALA A 45 25.32 13.78 0.23
C ALA A 45 25.30 14.88 -0.86
N ARG A 46 26.47 15.40 -1.22
CA ARG A 46 26.59 16.47 -2.22
C ARG A 46 26.53 15.88 -3.64
N GLU A 47 25.34 15.93 -4.24
CA GLU A 47 25.10 15.41 -5.60
C GLU A 47 24.59 16.52 -6.54
N PRO A 48 25.48 17.32 -7.17
CA PRO A 48 25.07 18.46 -8.00
C PRO A 48 24.21 18.07 -9.21
N GLU A 49 24.32 16.81 -9.66
CA GLU A 49 23.46 16.24 -10.72
C GLU A 49 21.97 16.30 -10.38
N LEU A 50 21.59 16.25 -9.09
CA LEU A 50 20.19 16.31 -8.66
C LEU A 50 19.52 17.66 -8.90
N LEU A 51 20.32 18.72 -9.10
CA LEU A 51 19.86 20.07 -9.42
C LEU A 51 19.49 20.23 -10.90
N ARG A 52 19.74 19.20 -11.70
CA ARG A 52 19.40 19.12 -13.12
C ARG A 52 18.54 17.88 -13.36
N MET A 53 17.69 17.94 -14.37
CA MET A 53 16.82 16.82 -14.73
C MET A 53 16.59 16.85 -16.23
N LEU A 54 17.05 15.80 -16.92
CA LEU A 54 16.71 15.58 -18.31
C LEU A 54 15.25 15.16 -18.40
N CYS A 55 14.49 15.82 -19.26
CA CYS A 55 13.10 15.51 -19.55
C CYS A 55 12.94 15.32 -21.06
N GLN A 56 12.14 14.37 -21.48
CA GLN A 56 11.77 14.17 -22.88
C GLN A 56 10.39 14.74 -23.13
N ASP A 57 10.24 15.54 -24.17
CA ASP A 57 8.95 16.03 -24.62
C ASP A 57 8.16 14.87 -25.27
N LYS A 58 6.95 14.59 -24.79
CA LYS A 58 6.10 13.48 -25.22
C LYS A 58 5.68 13.61 -26.68
N VAL A 59 5.55 14.83 -27.19
CA VAL A 59 5.09 15.07 -28.58
C VAL A 59 6.27 15.13 -29.53
N SER A 60 7.28 15.96 -29.24
CA SER A 60 8.43 16.13 -30.16
C SER A 60 9.53 15.08 -29.97
N GLY A 61 9.54 14.36 -28.84
CA GLY A 61 10.62 13.42 -28.50
C GLY A 61 11.94 14.10 -28.10
N GLU A 62 12.01 15.43 -28.13
CA GLU A 62 13.23 16.19 -27.82
C GLU A 62 13.58 16.12 -26.33
N LYS A 63 14.87 15.99 -26.04
CA LYS A 63 15.39 16.03 -24.66
C LYS A 63 15.66 17.49 -24.26
N LYS A 64 14.99 17.94 -23.20
CA LYS A 64 15.15 19.26 -22.58
C LYS A 64 15.68 19.10 -21.17
N GLU A 65 16.72 19.85 -20.82
CA GLU A 65 17.27 19.86 -19.46
C GLU A 65 16.55 20.93 -18.63
N LEU A 66 16.01 20.52 -17.47
CA LEU A 66 15.42 21.42 -16.50
C LEU A 66 16.37 21.61 -15.32
N HIS A 67 16.51 22.87 -14.89
CA HIS A 67 17.37 23.23 -13.76
C HIS A 67 16.55 23.71 -12.56
N PHE A 68 17.05 23.41 -11.37
CA PHE A 68 16.52 23.95 -10.12
C PHE A 68 16.81 25.46 -10.04
N LYS A 69 15.76 26.29 -9.92
CA LYS A 69 15.88 27.76 -9.91
C LYS A 69 15.53 28.43 -8.57
N LYS A 70 15.04 27.68 -7.58
CA LYS A 70 14.53 28.27 -6.33
C LYS A 70 15.65 28.78 -5.40
N LEU A 71 16.86 28.25 -5.52
CA LEU A 71 18.05 28.68 -4.78
C LEU A 71 19.22 28.82 -5.77
N VAL A 72 20.14 29.73 -5.47
CA VAL A 72 21.40 29.88 -6.20
C VAL A 72 22.27 28.66 -5.94
N HIS A 73 22.83 28.04 -6.98
CA HIS A 73 23.51 26.73 -6.86
C HIS A 73 24.73 26.76 -5.93
N ALA A 74 25.40 27.90 -5.81
CA ALA A 74 26.53 28.09 -4.91
C ALA A 74 26.13 28.09 -3.43
N ASP A 75 24.90 28.53 -3.11
CA ASP A 75 24.42 28.72 -1.74
C ASP A 75 23.68 27.50 -1.20
N ILE A 76 23.62 26.41 -1.98
CA ILE A 76 22.93 25.19 -1.58
C ILE A 76 23.80 24.44 -0.57
N ASP A 77 23.48 24.63 0.71
CA ASP A 77 23.94 23.75 1.78
C ASP A 77 23.23 22.38 1.73
N TRP A 78 24.01 21.31 1.52
CA TRP A 78 23.55 19.92 1.48
C TRP A 78 23.33 19.30 2.87
N TYR A 79 23.82 19.94 3.93
CA TYR A 79 23.54 19.57 5.32
C TYR A 79 22.28 20.23 5.85
N ASN A 80 21.77 21.28 5.20
CA ASN A 80 20.52 21.92 5.58
C ASN A 80 19.30 21.14 5.06
N LYS A 81 18.44 20.70 5.98
CA LYS A 81 17.20 19.96 5.65
C LYS A 81 16.27 20.76 4.73
N ASP A 82 16.15 22.07 4.94
CA ASP A 82 15.22 22.92 4.19
C ASP A 82 15.61 23.03 2.71
N HIS A 83 16.92 23.02 2.42
CA HIS A 83 17.43 23.05 1.05
C HIS A 83 17.13 21.72 0.34
N ILE A 84 17.40 20.60 1.02
CA ILE A 84 17.10 19.26 0.53
C ILE A 84 15.60 19.08 0.26
N ASP A 85 14.74 19.55 1.16
CA ASP A 85 13.28 19.50 1.00
C ASP A 85 12.81 20.34 -0.19
N LYS A 86 13.39 21.53 -0.42
CA LYS A 86 13.09 22.36 -1.60
C LYS A 86 13.49 21.68 -2.91
N ILE A 87 14.66 21.03 -2.96
CA ILE A 87 15.13 20.27 -4.13
C ILE A 87 14.19 19.09 -4.40
N ASN A 88 13.91 18.28 -3.37
CA ASN A 88 13.01 17.12 -3.49
C ASN A 88 11.59 17.55 -3.88
N ALA A 89 11.07 18.65 -3.34
CA ALA A 89 9.77 19.19 -3.73
C ALA A 89 9.73 19.61 -5.20
N TRP A 90 10.78 20.27 -5.71
CA TRP A 90 10.89 20.61 -7.13
C TRP A 90 10.93 19.36 -8.03
N ARG A 91 11.77 18.38 -7.70
CA ARG A 91 11.82 17.11 -8.45
C ARG A 91 10.45 16.42 -8.45
N ASN A 92 9.81 16.30 -7.29
CA ASN A 92 8.48 15.70 -7.13
C ASN A 92 7.40 16.43 -7.93
N GLN A 93 7.50 17.75 -8.05
CA GLN A 93 6.59 18.55 -8.87
C GLN A 93 6.72 18.21 -10.37
N ILE A 94 7.94 18.00 -10.87
CA ILE A 94 8.18 17.61 -12.27
C ILE A 94 7.59 16.22 -12.52
N TYR A 95 7.91 15.22 -11.68
CA TYR A 95 7.32 13.87 -11.78
C TYR A 95 5.78 13.90 -11.68
N GLY A 96 5.24 14.68 -10.75
CA GLY A 96 3.80 14.84 -10.58
C GLY A 96 3.10 15.45 -11.79
N ARG A 97 3.73 16.44 -12.44
CA ARG A 97 3.23 17.07 -13.68
C ARG A 97 3.28 16.13 -14.88
N ALA A 98 4.30 15.28 -14.96
CA ALA A 98 4.42 14.24 -15.98
C ALA A 98 3.38 13.11 -15.83
N GLY A 99 2.54 13.14 -14.79
CA GLY A 99 1.63 12.04 -14.47
C GLY A 99 2.33 10.80 -13.90
N ILE A 100 3.66 10.83 -13.77
CA ILE A 100 4.46 9.80 -13.10
C ILE A 100 4.35 10.02 -11.60
N LYS A 101 3.17 9.72 -11.06
CA LYS A 101 3.03 9.54 -9.62
C LYS A 101 3.80 8.27 -9.29
N GLN A 102 4.89 8.39 -8.51
CA GLN A 102 5.44 7.25 -7.79
C GLN A 102 4.38 6.83 -6.78
N LYS A 103 3.38 6.11 -7.26
CA LYS A 103 2.71 5.13 -6.42
C LYS A 103 3.85 4.17 -6.14
N THR A 104 4.45 4.25 -4.95
CA THR A 104 5.15 3.10 -4.41
C THR A 104 4.06 2.04 -4.37
N VAL A 105 3.95 1.27 -5.45
CA VAL A 105 3.10 0.10 -5.50
C VAL A 105 3.86 -0.86 -4.60
N THR A 106 3.62 -0.72 -3.31
CA THR A 106 3.99 -1.73 -2.34
C THR A 106 3.18 -2.92 -2.81
N MET A 107 3.81 -3.81 -3.57
CA MET A 107 3.18 -5.04 -4.00
C MET A 107 2.77 -5.73 -2.69
N TRP A 108 1.49 -6.07 -2.60
CA TRP A 108 1.04 -6.88 -1.48
C TRP A 108 1.59 -8.29 -1.70
N THR A 109 2.08 -8.91 -0.65
CA THR A 109 2.45 -10.32 -0.71
C THR A 109 1.16 -11.14 -0.83
N LYS A 110 1.26 -12.36 -1.36
CA LYS A 110 0.10 -13.25 -1.46
C LYS A 110 -0.55 -13.50 -0.10
N ASP A 111 0.24 -13.54 0.97
CA ASP A 111 -0.25 -13.75 2.33
C ASP A 111 -1.03 -12.54 2.85
N GLU A 112 -0.61 -11.33 2.51
CA GLU A 112 -1.34 -10.09 2.87
C GLU A 112 -2.68 -9.99 2.13
N GLU A 113 -2.73 -10.41 0.87
CA GLU A 113 -3.98 -10.48 0.11
C GLU A 113 -4.91 -11.53 0.71
N ALA A 114 -4.40 -12.74 0.97
CA ALA A 114 -5.13 -13.82 1.61
C ALA A 114 -5.67 -13.43 3.00
N TYR A 115 -4.88 -12.73 3.82
CA TYR A 115 -5.32 -12.23 5.13
C TYR A 115 -6.54 -11.31 5.02
N VAL A 116 -6.50 -10.32 4.12
CA VAL A 116 -7.61 -9.36 4.00
C VAL A 116 -8.86 -10.03 3.44
N GLU A 117 -8.73 -10.90 2.45
CA GLU A 117 -9.87 -11.66 1.95
C GLU A 117 -10.48 -12.56 3.04
N LEU A 118 -9.64 -13.32 3.77
CA LEU A 118 -10.07 -14.15 4.88
C LEU A 118 -10.80 -13.33 5.95
N TYR A 119 -10.27 -12.15 6.30
CA TYR A 119 -10.92 -11.24 7.25
C TYR A 119 -12.36 -10.92 6.83
N TRP A 120 -12.57 -10.57 5.56
CA TRP A 120 -13.91 -10.26 5.05
C TRP A 120 -14.81 -11.49 4.93
N GLN A 121 -14.26 -12.66 4.60
CA GLN A 121 -15.04 -13.91 4.58
C GLN A 121 -15.52 -14.29 5.98
N LEU A 122 -14.69 -14.09 7.01
CA LEU A 122 -15.08 -14.30 8.41
C LEU A 122 -16.19 -13.33 8.84
N LEU A 123 -16.10 -12.05 8.44
CA LEU A 123 -17.19 -11.09 8.68
C LEU A 123 -18.51 -11.54 8.03
N VAL A 124 -18.45 -12.04 6.79
CA VAL A 124 -19.64 -12.52 6.09
C VAL A 124 -20.21 -13.78 6.75
N ALA A 125 -19.36 -14.73 7.10
CA ALA A 125 -19.76 -15.94 7.81
C ALA A 125 -20.45 -15.61 9.13
N GLU A 126 -19.93 -14.63 9.87
CA GLU A 126 -20.51 -14.19 11.14
C GLU A 126 -21.82 -13.41 10.96
N ALA A 127 -21.88 -12.52 9.96
CA ALA A 127 -23.10 -11.78 9.62
C ALA A 127 -24.27 -12.70 9.23
N ASN A 128 -23.97 -13.88 8.70
CA ASN A 128 -24.99 -14.90 8.39
C ASN A 128 -25.51 -15.62 9.65
N LYS A 129 -24.74 -15.65 10.75
CA LYS A 129 -25.16 -16.25 12.02
C LYS A 129 -25.91 -15.24 12.90
N ARG A 130 -25.40 -14.01 12.99
CA ARG A 130 -25.96 -12.92 13.80
C ARG A 130 -25.71 -11.57 13.15
N GLY A 131 -26.50 -10.56 13.54
CA GLY A 131 -26.19 -9.19 13.17
C GLY A 131 -24.83 -8.76 13.73
N ILE A 132 -23.98 -8.14 12.92
CA ILE A 132 -22.70 -7.55 13.35
C ILE A 132 -22.59 -6.08 12.93
N LEU A 133 -21.81 -5.29 13.66
CA LEU A 133 -21.45 -3.94 13.24
C LEU A 133 -20.23 -3.98 12.31
N MET A 134 -20.33 -3.34 11.14
CA MET A 134 -19.21 -3.30 10.19
C MET A 134 -17.97 -2.61 10.80
N PRO A 135 -16.80 -3.28 10.82
CA PRO A 135 -15.58 -2.67 11.33
C PRO A 135 -15.16 -1.44 10.52
N LYS A 136 -14.66 -0.40 11.20
CA LYS A 136 -14.11 0.77 10.53
C LYS A 136 -12.80 0.39 9.81
N PRO A 137 -12.51 0.93 8.61
CA PRO A 137 -11.26 0.65 7.88
C PRO A 137 -9.97 0.90 8.68
N LYS A 138 -10.03 1.81 9.68
CA LYS A 138 -8.91 2.08 10.58
C LYS A 138 -8.55 0.86 11.43
N VAL A 139 -9.56 0.16 11.95
CA VAL A 139 -9.38 -1.01 12.83
C VAL A 139 -8.81 -2.19 12.04
N ILE A 140 -9.41 -2.49 10.88
CA ILE A 140 -8.93 -3.57 9.99
C ILE A 140 -7.45 -3.37 9.63
N ARG A 141 -7.03 -2.11 9.41
CA ARG A 141 -5.63 -1.78 9.12
C ARG A 141 -4.73 -1.97 10.34
N GLU A 142 -5.20 -1.63 11.54
CA GLU A 142 -4.44 -1.84 12.77
C GLU A 142 -4.21 -3.34 13.00
N ASP A 143 -5.24 -4.17 12.85
CA ASP A 143 -5.14 -5.63 12.94
C ASP A 143 -4.18 -6.19 11.88
N PHE A 144 -4.29 -5.72 10.64
CA PHE A 144 -3.37 -6.09 9.56
C PHE A 144 -1.91 -5.74 9.88
N ASN A 145 -1.64 -4.53 10.37
CA ASN A 145 -0.28 -4.10 10.70
C ASN A 145 0.27 -4.85 11.92
N ASN A 146 -0.59 -5.17 12.89
CA ASN A 146 -0.24 -5.97 14.06
C ASN A 146 0.16 -7.39 13.64
N PHE A 147 -0.57 -8.00 12.69
CA PHE A 147 -0.28 -9.33 12.18
C PHE A 147 1.05 -9.40 11.42
N PHE A 148 1.28 -8.52 10.44
CA PHE A 148 2.47 -8.56 9.59
C PHE A 148 3.70 -7.84 10.17
N LYS A 149 3.65 -7.37 11.43
CA LYS A 149 4.72 -6.63 12.12
C LYS A 149 5.37 -5.55 11.23
N GLY A 150 4.55 -4.80 10.49
CA GLY A 150 5.00 -3.79 9.53
C GLY A 150 4.04 -2.62 9.42
N THR A 151 4.55 -1.39 9.41
CA THR A 151 3.71 -0.20 9.21
C THR A 151 3.44 0.01 7.72
N ARG A 152 2.34 -0.55 7.21
CA ARG A 152 1.82 -0.11 5.92
C ARG A 152 1.10 1.23 6.10
N GLY A 153 1.52 2.23 5.31
CA GLY A 153 0.91 3.55 5.34
C GLY A 153 -0.58 3.52 4.98
N SER A 154 -1.34 4.51 5.48
CA SER A 154 -2.80 4.60 5.31
C SER A 154 -3.28 4.56 3.86
N GLY A 155 -2.55 5.17 2.93
CA GLY A 155 -3.01 5.41 1.56
C GLY A 155 -3.10 4.15 0.69
N PRO A 156 -2.00 3.36 0.55
CA PRO A 156 -2.02 2.15 -0.25
C PRO A 156 -2.99 1.09 0.28
N PHE A 157 -3.22 1.05 1.59
CA PHE A 157 -4.05 0.04 2.23
C PHE A 157 -5.52 0.10 1.80
N THR A 158 -6.17 1.25 1.97
CA THR A 158 -7.61 1.39 1.68
C THR A 158 -7.95 1.14 0.21
N SER A 159 -7.09 1.61 -0.71
CA SER A 159 -7.27 1.40 -2.14
C SER A 159 -7.06 -0.07 -2.56
N LYS A 160 -6.14 -0.80 -1.94
CA LYS A 160 -5.95 -2.23 -2.22
C LYS A 160 -7.04 -3.08 -1.58
N MET A 161 -7.38 -2.83 -0.32
CA MET A 161 -8.50 -3.47 0.36
C MET A 161 -9.79 -3.34 -0.44
N ALA A 162 -10.16 -2.13 -0.89
CA ALA A 162 -11.37 -1.92 -1.69
C ALA A 162 -11.40 -2.70 -3.02
N ARG A 163 -10.23 -3.03 -3.59
CA ARG A 163 -10.13 -3.87 -4.81
C ARG A 163 -10.32 -5.34 -4.51
N LEU A 164 -9.67 -5.84 -3.45
CA LEU A 164 -9.80 -7.23 -2.99
C LEU A 164 -11.24 -7.53 -2.53
N THR A 165 -11.90 -6.54 -1.92
CA THR A 165 -13.23 -6.72 -1.30
C THR A 165 -14.37 -6.22 -2.18
N LYS A 166 -14.14 -6.04 -3.48
CA LYS A 166 -15.12 -5.41 -4.39
C LYS A 166 -16.47 -6.16 -4.40
N GLY A 167 -16.44 -7.49 -4.33
CA GLY A 167 -17.65 -8.32 -4.21
C GLY A 167 -18.10 -8.59 -2.77
N LEU A 168 -17.14 -8.76 -1.84
CA LEU A 168 -17.44 -9.12 -0.44
C LEU A 168 -18.14 -8.00 0.32
N LYS A 169 -17.73 -6.75 0.07
CA LYS A 169 -18.24 -5.62 0.82
C LYS A 169 -19.73 -5.34 0.54
N PRO A 170 -20.19 -5.19 -0.71
CA PRO A 170 -21.61 -5.01 -1.00
C PRO A 170 -22.46 -6.18 -0.50
N TYR A 171 -21.93 -7.40 -0.61
CA TYR A 171 -22.59 -8.59 -0.09
C TYR A 171 -22.81 -8.53 1.43
N LEU A 172 -21.75 -8.19 2.17
CA LEU A 172 -21.84 -7.98 3.61
C LEU A 172 -22.82 -6.85 3.96
N GLU A 173 -22.72 -5.69 3.29
CA GLU A 173 -23.63 -4.55 3.52
C GLU A 173 -25.10 -4.93 3.30
N GLY A 174 -25.40 -5.76 2.30
CA GLY A 174 -26.74 -6.31 2.07
C GLY A 174 -27.25 -7.20 3.21
N LYS A 175 -26.36 -7.99 3.83
CA LYS A 175 -26.70 -8.84 4.98
C LYS A 175 -26.88 -8.05 6.28
N LEU A 176 -26.22 -6.91 6.42
CA LEU A 176 -26.32 -6.07 7.61
C LEU A 176 -27.56 -5.17 7.63
N LEU A 177 -28.26 -5.04 6.50
CA LEU A 177 -29.40 -4.14 6.37
C LEU A 177 -30.55 -4.60 7.28
N GLY A 178 -30.86 -3.80 8.31
CA GLY A 178 -31.94 -4.08 9.27
C GLY A 178 -31.50 -4.82 10.55
N HIS A 179 -30.25 -5.28 10.63
CA HIS A 179 -29.73 -5.94 11.82
C HIS A 179 -28.91 -4.97 12.68
N ARG A 180 -29.28 -4.84 13.97
CA ARG A 180 -28.39 -4.27 14.98
C ARG A 180 -27.52 -5.39 15.53
N GLY A 181 -26.22 -5.16 15.58
CA GLY A 181 -25.25 -6.18 15.94
C GLY A 181 -24.11 -5.63 16.78
N ASP A 182 -23.44 -6.54 17.48
CA ASP A 182 -22.23 -6.22 18.24
C ASP A 182 -21.03 -6.05 17.31
N SER A 183 -19.98 -5.39 17.83
CA SER A 183 -18.74 -5.27 17.08
C SER A 183 -18.02 -6.62 17.05
N TYR A 184 -17.76 -7.13 15.85
CA TYR A 184 -17.04 -8.39 15.64
C TYR A 184 -15.68 -8.12 14.98
N TYR A 185 -14.62 -8.66 15.58
CA TYR A 185 -13.23 -8.52 15.12
C TYR A 185 -12.59 -9.91 15.06
N PRO A 186 -12.49 -10.53 13.87
CA PRO A 186 -11.93 -11.87 13.74
C PRO A 186 -10.45 -11.87 14.14
N LYS A 187 -10.08 -12.80 15.02
CA LYS A 187 -8.68 -13.10 15.31
C LYS A 187 -8.15 -14.07 14.25
N ILE A 188 -7.18 -13.64 13.46
CA ILE A 188 -6.61 -14.45 12.39
C ILE A 188 -5.21 -14.90 12.80
N THR A 189 -4.94 -16.20 12.72
CA THR A 189 -3.62 -16.79 12.95
C THR A 189 -2.88 -17.05 11.63
N GLN A 190 -1.56 -17.26 11.70
CA GLN A 190 -0.75 -17.57 10.52
C GLN A 190 -1.16 -18.88 9.85
N ASP A 191 -1.59 -19.87 10.64
CA ASP A 191 -2.06 -21.15 10.13
C ASP A 191 -3.34 -20.97 9.31
N MET A 192 -4.29 -20.17 9.79
CA MET A 192 -5.53 -19.87 9.06
C MET A 192 -5.26 -19.18 7.71
N VAL A 193 -4.29 -18.24 7.66
CA VAL A 193 -3.90 -17.58 6.41
C VAL A 193 -3.29 -18.58 5.44
N SER A 194 -2.43 -19.48 5.95
CA SER A 194 -1.73 -20.48 5.15
C SER A 194 -2.71 -21.53 4.59
N GLU A 195 -3.65 -22.01 5.41
CA GLU A 195 -4.73 -22.91 5.01
C GLU A 195 -5.65 -22.26 3.98
N TYR A 196 -6.06 -21.01 4.21
CA TYR A 196 -6.90 -20.28 3.27
C TYR A 196 -6.21 -20.08 1.93
N ARG A 197 -4.92 -19.76 1.94
CA ARG A 197 -4.11 -19.64 0.72
C ARG A 197 -3.98 -20.97 -0.02
N ALA A 198 -3.70 -22.07 0.68
CA ALA A 198 -3.65 -23.40 0.09
C ALA A 198 -5.01 -23.77 -0.54
N LEU A 199 -6.10 -23.43 0.14
CA LEU A 199 -7.44 -23.61 -0.37
C LEU A 199 -7.64 -22.81 -1.67
N LYS A 200 -7.25 -21.53 -1.72
CA LYS A 200 -7.31 -20.71 -2.95
C LYS A 200 -6.49 -21.29 -4.09
N ASP A 201 -5.26 -21.74 -3.82
CA ASP A 201 -4.39 -22.34 -4.83
C ASP A 201 -5.01 -23.62 -5.42
N ASP A 202 -5.72 -24.41 -4.61
CA ASP A 202 -6.47 -25.57 -5.09
C ASP A 202 -7.66 -25.18 -5.99
N LEU A 203 -8.28 -24.01 -5.80
CA LEU A 203 -9.36 -23.51 -6.67
C LEU A 203 -8.85 -23.16 -8.05
N VAL A 204 -7.70 -22.50 -8.09
CA VAL A 204 -7.06 -22.11 -9.34
C VAL A 204 -6.72 -23.37 -10.15
N LYS A 205 -6.27 -24.45 -9.49
CA LYS A 205 -6.02 -25.74 -10.14
C LYS A 205 -7.28 -26.40 -10.70
N LEU A 206 -8.43 -26.22 -10.04
CA LEU A 206 -9.73 -26.74 -10.50
C LEU A 206 -10.35 -25.90 -11.63
N GLY A 207 -9.67 -24.84 -12.09
CA GLY A 207 -10.14 -23.99 -13.19
C GLY A 207 -11.12 -22.91 -12.76
N CYS A 208 -11.30 -22.69 -11.46
CA CYS A 208 -12.05 -21.52 -10.96
C CYS A 208 -11.20 -20.27 -11.25
N LYS A 209 -11.57 -19.50 -12.27
CA LYS A 209 -10.89 -18.24 -12.60
C LYS A 209 -11.14 -17.21 -11.49
N ASP A 210 -10.08 -16.53 -11.11
CA ASP A 210 -9.97 -15.62 -9.98
C ASP A 210 -11.16 -14.65 -9.76
N ASP A 211 -11.38 -14.35 -8.48
CA ASP A 211 -11.95 -13.10 -7.95
C ASP A 211 -13.43 -12.77 -8.19
N LYS A 212 -14.22 -13.66 -8.80
CA LYS A 212 -15.64 -13.63 -8.46
C LYS A 212 -15.74 -14.16 -7.04
N VAL A 213 -15.71 -13.25 -6.07
CA VAL A 213 -16.31 -13.45 -4.76
C VAL A 213 -17.64 -14.13 -5.04
N ILE A 214 -17.72 -15.45 -4.84
CA ILE A 214 -18.96 -16.17 -5.04
C ILE A 214 -19.85 -15.64 -3.93
N PRO A 215 -20.89 -14.85 -4.26
CA PRO A 215 -21.81 -14.39 -3.26
C PRO A 215 -22.37 -15.66 -2.62
N TRP A 216 -22.32 -15.77 -1.29
CA TRP A 216 -22.65 -17.00 -0.55
C TRP A 216 -24.05 -17.58 -0.83
N ASN A 217 -24.88 -16.88 -1.61
CA ASN A 217 -26.25 -17.20 -1.94
C ASN A 217 -26.55 -17.33 -3.46
N GLU A 218 -25.61 -17.01 -4.36
CA GLU A 218 -25.86 -17.01 -5.82
C GLU A 218 -25.11 -18.16 -6.52
N VAL A 219 -25.25 -19.37 -6.01
CA VAL A 219 -24.88 -20.58 -6.77
C VAL A 219 -26.18 -21.18 -7.28
N GLU A 220 -26.69 -20.63 -8.38
CA GLU A 220 -27.84 -21.20 -9.09
C GLU A 220 -27.41 -22.24 -10.15
N ASP A 221 -26.10 -22.37 -10.45
CA ASP A 221 -25.58 -23.34 -11.42
C ASP A 221 -24.70 -24.43 -10.77
N GLU A 222 -25.13 -25.69 -10.91
CA GLU A 222 -24.59 -26.94 -10.32
C GLU A 222 -23.17 -27.37 -10.77
N THR A 223 -22.35 -26.48 -11.35
CA THR A 223 -21.04 -26.90 -11.89
C THR A 223 -19.86 -26.38 -11.07
N ASN A 224 -19.08 -27.29 -10.47
CA ASN A 224 -17.81 -27.16 -9.73
C ASN A 224 -17.70 -26.09 -8.61
N THR A 225 -18.60 -25.12 -8.59
CA THR A 225 -18.63 -23.93 -7.74
C THR A 225 -19.34 -24.24 -6.43
N GLU A 226 -20.33 -25.13 -6.45
CA GLU A 226 -21.11 -25.55 -5.28
C GLU A 226 -20.27 -26.39 -4.30
N ALA A 227 -19.57 -27.43 -4.78
CA ALA A 227 -18.67 -28.24 -3.96
C ALA A 227 -17.58 -27.37 -3.29
N HIS A 228 -17.15 -26.31 -3.98
CA HIS A 228 -16.18 -25.37 -3.47
C HIS A 228 -16.76 -24.46 -2.37
N VAL A 229 -17.92 -23.82 -2.59
CA VAL A 229 -18.60 -23.01 -1.58
C VAL A 229 -18.89 -23.86 -0.34
N LEU A 230 -19.27 -25.12 -0.53
CA LEU A 230 -19.46 -26.09 0.55
C LEU A 230 -18.15 -26.39 1.30
N ARG A 231 -17.01 -26.57 0.61
CA ARG A 231 -15.71 -26.80 1.26
C ARG A 231 -15.23 -25.57 2.04
N CYS A 232 -15.37 -24.37 1.47
CA CYS A 232 -15.10 -23.11 2.18
C CYS A 232 -16.00 -22.95 3.39
N ARG A 233 -17.29 -23.23 3.24
CA ARG A 233 -18.27 -23.16 4.33
C ARG A 233 -17.95 -24.17 5.42
N ALA A 234 -17.61 -25.41 5.05
CA ALA A 234 -17.23 -26.46 5.98
C ALA A 234 -15.96 -26.07 6.75
N TRP A 235 -14.94 -25.57 6.06
CA TRP A 235 -13.71 -25.09 6.69
C TRP A 235 -13.99 -23.91 7.63
N LEU A 236 -14.69 -22.87 7.16
CA LEU A 236 -15.05 -21.71 7.99
C LEU A 236 -15.93 -22.08 9.19
N SER A 237 -16.79 -23.09 9.05
CA SER A 237 -17.63 -23.60 10.15
C SER A 237 -16.83 -24.47 11.12
N SER A 238 -15.72 -25.07 10.66
CA SER A 238 -14.81 -25.86 11.49
C SER A 238 -13.83 -25.00 12.29
N LEU A 239 -13.65 -23.73 11.89
CA LEU A 239 -12.82 -22.80 12.65
C LEU A 239 -13.44 -22.61 14.04
N PRO A 240 -12.63 -22.68 15.12
CA PRO A 240 -13.12 -22.47 16.47
C PRO A 240 -13.77 -21.09 16.56
N ASP A 241 -14.91 -21.00 17.26
CA ASP A 241 -15.51 -19.70 17.56
C ASP A 241 -14.60 -18.95 18.52
N LEU A 242 -13.73 -18.12 17.96
CA LEU A 242 -12.71 -17.39 18.72
C LEU A 242 -13.33 -16.34 19.64
N ASN A 243 -14.63 -16.03 19.51
CA ASN A 243 -15.35 -15.21 20.47
C ASN A 243 -15.69 -15.97 21.77
N ASP A 244 -15.91 -17.29 21.70
CA ASP A 244 -16.15 -18.10 22.90
C ASP A 244 -14.90 -18.18 23.79
N VAL A 245 -13.72 -17.97 23.22
CA VAL A 245 -12.45 -17.91 23.96
C VAL A 245 -12.28 -16.56 24.69
N GLN A 246 -12.98 -15.50 24.29
CA GLN A 246 -12.87 -14.17 24.93
C GLN A 246 -13.95 -13.84 25.95
N MET A 247 -15.03 -14.62 26.06
CA MET A 247 -16.07 -14.40 27.08
C MET A 247 -15.80 -15.15 28.40
N LYS A 248 -14.70 -15.89 28.50
CA LYS A 248 -14.06 -16.05 29.80
C LYS A 248 -13.29 -14.76 30.04
N GLU A 249 -13.99 -13.77 30.60
CA GLU A 249 -13.33 -12.76 31.41
C GLU A 249 -12.27 -13.50 32.23
N PRO A 250 -10.99 -13.07 32.22
CA PRO A 250 -10.05 -13.60 33.18
C PRO A 250 -10.76 -13.46 34.52
N LYS A 251 -11.08 -14.60 35.16
CA LYS A 251 -11.40 -14.55 36.58
C LYS A 251 -10.26 -13.73 37.15
N GLU A 252 -10.60 -12.59 37.74
CA GLU A 252 -9.74 -11.91 38.67
C GLU A 252 -9.46 -12.97 39.75
N GLU A 253 -8.49 -13.86 39.48
CA GLU A 253 -7.71 -14.47 40.52
C GLU A 253 -7.05 -13.26 41.16
N GLU A 254 -7.64 -12.91 42.30
CA GLU A 254 -7.16 -12.02 43.32
C GLU A 254 -5.71 -12.45 43.63
N GLU A 255 -4.78 -12.08 42.76
CA GLU A 255 -3.36 -12.20 43.01
C GLU A 255 -3.08 -11.20 44.12
N ASP A 256 -3.03 -11.76 45.33
CA ASP A 256 -2.47 -11.19 46.54
C ASP A 256 -1.01 -10.81 46.24
N ALA A 257 -0.84 -9.67 45.58
CA ALA A 257 0.43 -9.12 45.18
C ALA A 257 1.12 -8.61 46.43
N THR A 258 1.85 -9.52 47.08
CA THR A 258 2.97 -9.18 47.97
C THR A 258 3.84 -8.16 47.26
N LEU A 259 3.73 -6.91 47.70
CA LEU A 259 4.58 -5.77 47.39
C LEU A 259 6.02 -6.10 47.81
N VAL A 260 6.79 -6.75 46.94
CA VAL A 260 8.24 -6.86 47.11
C VAL A 260 8.84 -5.58 46.53
N GLY A 261 9.46 -4.83 47.43
CA GLY A 261 9.86 -3.44 47.26
C GLY A 261 10.74 -3.17 46.04
N PHE A 262 10.34 -2.15 45.29
CA PHE A 262 11.10 -1.52 44.21
C PHE A 262 12.18 -0.53 44.73
N GLU A 263 12.44 -0.51 46.05
CA GLU A 263 13.34 0.47 46.68
C GLU A 263 14.83 0.10 46.64
N GLU A 264 15.19 -1.10 46.17
CA GLU A 264 16.58 -1.59 46.26
C GLU A 264 17.42 -1.35 44.99
N LEU A 265 16.79 -1.02 43.85
CA LEU A 265 17.49 -0.79 42.57
C LEU A 265 18.03 0.64 42.39
N ASP A 266 17.51 1.63 43.12
CA ASP A 266 17.99 3.02 43.01
C ASP A 266 19.26 3.29 43.83
N LYS A 267 19.66 2.38 44.73
CA LYS A 267 20.84 2.56 45.59
C LYS A 267 22.15 2.18 44.90
N GLU A 268 22.16 1.13 44.08
CA GLU A 268 23.33 0.75 43.28
C GLU A 268 23.63 1.74 42.15
N LEU A 269 22.59 2.36 41.56
CA LEU A 269 22.79 3.34 40.49
C LEU A 269 23.36 4.68 41.02
N LEU A 270 23.09 5.01 42.28
CA LEU A 270 23.58 6.24 42.92
C LEU A 270 25.03 6.11 43.43
N GLU A 271 25.48 4.91 43.79
CA GLU A 271 26.89 4.68 44.19
C GLU A 271 27.85 4.68 42.99
N LEU A 272 27.40 4.27 41.80
CA LEU A 272 28.20 4.37 40.56
C LEU A 272 28.40 5.82 40.08
N ALA A 273 27.50 6.73 40.42
CA ALA A 273 27.57 8.13 39.99
C ALA A 273 28.50 9.02 40.84
N THR A 274 28.93 8.56 42.03
CA THR A 274 29.71 9.39 42.99
C THR A 274 31.18 8.96 43.15
N GLY A 275 31.63 7.96 42.38
CA GLY A 275 33.00 7.44 42.38
C GLY A 275 34.05 8.37 41.75
N LYS A 276 34.44 9.42 42.48
CA LYS A 276 35.83 9.88 42.74
C LYS A 276 36.89 9.54 41.65
N LEU A 277 36.94 10.35 40.58
CA LEU A 277 38.09 10.39 39.67
C LEU A 277 39.28 11.06 40.35
N ALA A 278 40.19 10.23 40.87
CA ALA A 278 41.55 10.62 41.20
C ALA A 278 42.32 10.95 39.91
N SER A 279 42.91 12.14 39.88
CA SER A 279 43.74 12.66 38.79
C SER A 279 45.01 11.81 38.56
N PRO A 280 45.52 11.79 37.33
CA PRO A 280 46.96 11.70 37.12
C PRO A 280 47.51 12.89 36.31
N SER A 281 48.28 13.71 37.03
CA SER A 281 49.65 14.13 36.68
C SER A 281 50.10 14.12 35.20
N LYS A 282 50.13 15.32 34.62
CA LYS A 282 51.31 16.05 34.09
C LYS A 282 52.56 15.21 33.69
N VAL A 283 52.75 14.99 32.39
CA VAL A 283 54.06 14.75 31.73
C VAL A 283 54.02 15.52 30.40
N ARG A 284 54.53 16.75 30.35
CA ARG A 284 55.86 17.19 29.88
C ARG A 284 56.23 16.68 28.47
N ALA A 285 56.41 17.66 27.59
CA ALA A 285 56.82 17.59 26.21
C ALA A 285 58.16 16.85 26.01
N ASP A 286 58.33 16.24 24.83
CA ASP A 286 59.47 16.58 23.99
C ASP A 286 59.20 16.27 22.51
N SER A 287 59.68 17.22 21.70
CA SER A 287 59.82 17.22 20.25
C SER A 287 60.70 16.09 19.72
N VAL A 288 60.46 15.61 18.49
CA VAL A 288 61.46 15.31 17.43
C VAL A 288 60.70 14.85 16.17
N ALA A 289 60.85 15.62 15.09
CA ALA A 289 60.95 15.13 13.71
C ALA A 289 62.44 15.31 13.30
N PRO A 290 62.93 14.90 12.10
CA PRO A 290 62.33 14.19 10.98
C PRO A 290 63.20 13.02 10.43
N ALA A 291 62.74 12.24 9.46
CA ALA A 291 63.59 11.71 8.36
C ALA A 291 62.77 11.01 7.28
N ALA A 292 63.24 11.18 6.04
CA ALA A 292 62.72 10.65 4.79
C ALA A 292 63.28 9.25 4.44
N GLY A 293 62.66 8.60 3.44
CA GLY A 293 63.16 7.40 2.73
C GLY A 293 62.01 6.42 2.48
N ALA A 294 61.35 6.40 1.30
CA ALA A 294 61.78 5.84 0.00
C ALA A 294 61.64 4.30 -0.10
N VAL A 295 61.15 3.87 -1.28
CA VAL A 295 61.01 2.50 -1.80
C VAL A 295 59.81 1.75 -1.21
N GLY A 296 58.79 1.30 -1.94
CA GLY A 296 58.71 0.83 -3.32
C GLY A 296 58.18 -0.60 -3.25
N HIS A 297 56.96 -0.86 -3.73
CA HIS A 297 56.58 -2.15 -4.28
C HIS A 297 55.26 -2.04 -5.04
N ASP A 298 55.37 -2.25 -6.34
CA ASP A 298 54.30 -2.46 -7.29
C ASP A 298 53.48 -3.69 -6.91
N SER A 299 52.16 -3.59 -7.04
CA SER A 299 51.27 -4.74 -7.17
C SER A 299 50.18 -4.37 -8.15
N GLU A 300 50.56 -4.59 -9.40
CA GLU A 300 49.74 -4.70 -10.58
C GLU A 300 48.71 -5.83 -10.38
N ILE A 301 47.43 -5.49 -10.31
CA ILE A 301 46.33 -6.46 -10.42
C ILE A 301 45.67 -6.22 -11.76
N THR A 302 46.10 -7.02 -12.73
CA THR A 302 45.49 -7.17 -14.06
C THR A 302 44.18 -7.94 -13.88
N LEU A 303 43.04 -7.27 -13.99
CA LEU A 303 41.75 -7.92 -14.20
C LEU A 303 41.51 -8.02 -15.71
N VAL A 304 41.82 -9.18 -16.28
CA VAL A 304 41.44 -9.56 -17.64
C VAL A 304 39.95 -9.90 -17.61
N GLY A 305 39.17 -9.14 -18.37
CA GLY A 305 37.78 -9.44 -18.67
C GLY A 305 37.67 -10.57 -19.69
N GLU A 306 36.65 -11.40 -19.52
CA GLU A 306 36.18 -12.31 -20.56
C GLU A 306 34.67 -12.08 -20.71
N GLU A 307 34.32 -11.17 -21.62
CA GLU A 307 32.98 -11.04 -22.16
C GLU A 307 32.74 -12.17 -23.16
N VAL A 308 31.80 -13.06 -22.84
CA VAL A 308 31.22 -13.99 -23.82
C VAL A 308 30.04 -13.29 -24.48
N ILE A 309 30.30 -12.70 -25.64
CA ILE A 309 29.29 -12.25 -26.61
C ILE A 309 28.96 -13.48 -27.46
N VAL A 310 27.72 -13.98 -27.39
CA VAL A 310 27.20 -14.90 -28.39
C VAL A 310 26.23 -14.12 -29.29
N GLU A 311 26.70 -13.90 -30.51
CA GLU A 311 25.99 -13.33 -31.64
C GLU A 311 24.69 -14.10 -31.93
N LYS A 312 23.58 -13.37 -32.07
CA LYS A 312 22.40 -13.84 -32.80
C LYS A 312 22.55 -13.46 -34.27
N ALA A 313 22.70 -14.47 -35.11
CA ALA A 313 22.68 -14.33 -36.56
C ALA A 313 21.34 -13.76 -37.03
N GLN A 314 21.42 -12.70 -37.84
CA GLN A 314 20.36 -12.22 -38.70
C GLN A 314 20.42 -12.98 -40.02
N GLY A 315 19.27 -13.48 -40.47
CA GLY A 315 19.06 -13.99 -41.83
C GLY A 315 17.82 -13.31 -42.44
N THR A 316 18.11 -12.37 -43.35
CA THR A 316 17.53 -12.22 -44.72
C THR A 316 16.61 -13.37 -45.19
N ASP A 317 15.55 -13.21 -45.99
CA ASP A 317 15.21 -12.20 -46.99
C ASP A 317 13.72 -12.29 -47.41
N CYS A 318 13.29 -11.22 -48.09
CA CYS A 318 12.08 -10.97 -48.88
C CYS A 318 11.51 -12.14 -49.71
N VAL A 319 10.18 -12.20 -49.88
CA VAL A 319 9.51 -12.36 -51.19
C VAL A 319 8.12 -11.70 -51.18
N THR A 320 7.91 -10.83 -52.16
CA THR A 320 6.66 -10.20 -52.62
C THR A 320 5.68 -11.18 -53.28
N ALA A 321 4.37 -10.98 -53.10
CA ALA A 321 3.38 -11.46 -54.06
C ALA A 321 2.15 -10.52 -54.07
N GLU A 322 1.96 -9.84 -55.20
CA GLU A 322 0.71 -9.26 -55.67
C GLU A 322 -0.17 -10.37 -56.28
N ALA A 323 -1.50 -10.29 -56.06
CA ALA A 323 -2.60 -10.72 -56.94
C ALA A 323 -3.91 -10.61 -56.12
N SER A 324 -4.80 -9.68 -56.43
CA SER A 324 -5.87 -9.75 -57.44
C SER A 324 -7.18 -10.38 -56.92
N ASP A 325 -8.25 -9.68 -57.28
CA ASP A 325 -9.59 -10.15 -57.62
C ASP A 325 -10.69 -10.41 -56.58
N GLU A 326 -11.79 -9.69 -56.86
CA GLU A 326 -13.19 -10.11 -56.97
C GLU A 326 -13.85 -10.97 -55.88
N GLY A 327 -15.03 -10.52 -55.45
CA GLY A 327 -16.00 -11.43 -54.84
C GLY A 327 -17.06 -10.74 -53.98
N ALA A 328 -18.10 -10.23 -54.63
CA ALA A 328 -19.34 -9.86 -53.96
C ALA A 328 -19.97 -11.09 -53.30
N GLN A 329 -20.25 -11.01 -51.99
CA GLN A 329 -21.29 -11.82 -51.35
C GLN A 329 -22.08 -10.95 -50.38
N ALA A 330 -23.33 -10.72 -50.76
CA ALA A 330 -24.40 -10.28 -49.88
C ALA A 330 -24.76 -11.48 -48.98
N GLU A 331 -24.54 -11.34 -47.68
CA GLU A 331 -25.14 -12.25 -46.70
C GLU A 331 -26.22 -11.52 -45.91
N CYS A 332 -27.36 -12.18 -45.90
CA CYS A 332 -28.60 -11.82 -45.25
C CYS A 332 -28.42 -11.68 -43.74
N LEU A 333 -28.89 -10.56 -43.18
CA LEU A 333 -29.15 -10.43 -41.76
C LEU A 333 -30.42 -11.24 -41.41
N PRO A 334 -30.39 -12.15 -40.41
CA PRO A 334 -31.61 -12.75 -39.91
C PRO A 334 -32.34 -11.79 -38.95
N ASP A 335 -33.59 -11.47 -39.32
CA ASP A 335 -34.62 -10.92 -38.44
C ASP A 335 -34.80 -11.83 -37.21
N SER A 336 -34.41 -11.36 -36.04
CA SER A 336 -34.80 -11.98 -34.76
C SER A 336 -34.68 -10.98 -33.60
N ASP A 337 -35.47 -9.90 -33.65
CA ASP A 337 -35.64 -8.98 -32.52
C ASP A 337 -37.08 -8.42 -32.48
N GLN A 338 -38.07 -9.31 -32.48
CA GLN A 338 -39.48 -8.92 -32.35
C GLN A 338 -40.31 -9.76 -31.36
N GLU A 339 -39.66 -10.47 -30.43
CA GLU A 339 -40.34 -11.32 -29.43
C GLU A 339 -39.84 -11.09 -27.98
N ALA A 340 -39.43 -9.87 -27.65
CA ALA A 340 -39.01 -9.51 -26.28
C ALA A 340 -39.78 -8.32 -25.67
N ALA A 341 -40.90 -7.90 -26.28
CA ALA A 341 -41.66 -6.73 -25.83
C ALA A 341 -43.04 -7.03 -25.20
N GLU A 342 -43.49 -8.29 -25.15
CA GLU A 342 -44.85 -8.62 -24.63
C GLU A 342 -44.90 -9.26 -23.24
N THR A 343 -43.77 -9.49 -22.56
CA THR A 343 -43.77 -10.15 -21.23
C THR A 343 -43.60 -9.18 -20.04
N LEU A 344 -43.75 -7.86 -20.25
CA LEU A 344 -43.57 -6.84 -19.20
C LEU A 344 -44.84 -6.04 -18.83
N LEU A 345 -46.03 -6.57 -19.12
CA LEU A 345 -47.30 -5.93 -18.76
C LEU A 345 -48.27 -6.80 -17.93
N ALA A 346 -47.84 -7.98 -17.45
CA ALA A 346 -48.72 -8.89 -16.70
C ALA A 346 -48.51 -8.92 -15.17
N PHE A 347 -47.61 -8.11 -14.59
CA PHE A 347 -47.26 -8.20 -13.16
C PHE A 347 -47.68 -7.03 -12.26
N TYR A 348 -48.43 -6.04 -12.78
CA TYR A 348 -49.07 -5.00 -11.96
C TYR A 348 -50.51 -4.78 -12.42
N GLY A 349 -51.46 -5.50 -11.81
CA GLY A 349 -52.88 -5.26 -12.06
C GLY A 349 -53.84 -6.32 -11.53
N SER A 350 -53.93 -6.49 -10.21
CA SER A 350 -55.18 -6.76 -9.47
C SER A 350 -54.97 -6.58 -7.98
#